data_AF-A0A939KVH9-F1
#
_entry.id   AF-A0A939KVH9-F1
#
_cell.length_a   1.000
_cell.length_b   1.000
_cell.length_c   1.000
_cell.angle_alpha   90.00
_cell.angle_beta   90.00
_cell.angle_gamma   90.00
#
_symmetry.space_group_name_H-M   'P 1'
#
loop_
_entity.id
_entity.type
_entity.pdbx_description
1 polymer ?
#
loop_
_entity_poly.entity_id
_entity_poly.type
_entity_poly.pdbx_seq_one_letter_code
_entity_poly.pdbx_strand_id
1 'polypeptide(L)'
;MVDITISKNGIPIRLTDERWGHIINKHPDLANRQLELLQAITEPNRILEGSEQELLAISEFTPGKWLVVAYREFEDDGFIITAYLTRKIRSLNRRRQLWP
;
A
#
# COMPACT_ATOMS: atom_id res chain seq x y z
N MET A 1 -5.60 14.53 -11.59
CA MET A 1 -4.55 14.83 -10.60
C MET A 1 -3.78 13.54 -10.35
N VAL A 2 -2.50 13.67 -9.97
CA VAL A 2 -1.62 12.55 -9.66
C VAL A 2 -0.87 12.92 -8.40
N ASP A 3 -1.00 12.10 -7.37
CA ASP A 3 -0.20 12.20 -6.15
C ASP A 3 0.99 11.27 -6.25
N ILE A 4 2.14 11.69 -5.71
CA ILE A 4 3.38 10.93 -5.74
C ILE A 4 3.93 10.86 -4.32
N THR A 5 4.36 9.67 -3.92
CA THR A 5 5.11 9.44 -2.69
C THR A 5 6.38 8.65 -3.00
N ILE A 6 7.37 8.70 -2.13
CA ILE A 6 8.61 7.94 -2.30
C ILE A 6 8.51 6.66 -1.47
N SER A 7 8.78 5.52 -2.09
CA SER A 7 8.78 4.22 -1.42
C SER A 7 9.98 4.06 -0.50
N LYS A 8 9.99 2.97 0.27
CA LYS A 8 11.11 2.61 1.14
C LYS A 8 12.44 2.41 0.39
N ASN A 9 12.37 2.05 -0.90
CA ASN A 9 13.54 1.85 -1.76
C ASN A 9 13.97 3.11 -2.50
N GLY A 10 13.32 4.26 -2.24
CA GLY A 10 13.62 5.52 -2.93
C GLY A 10 12.94 5.66 -4.29
N ILE A 11 12.02 4.76 -4.65
CA ILE A 11 11.32 4.78 -5.94
C ILE A 11 10.06 5.65 -5.85
N PRO A 12 9.83 6.58 -6.79
CA PRO A 12 8.57 7.33 -6.86
C PRO A 12 7.38 6.40 -7.15
N ILE A 13 6.35 6.45 -6.31
CA ILE A 13 5.10 5.71 -6.46
C ILE A 13 3.95 6.69 -6.70
N ARG A 14 3.31 6.57 -7.86
CA ARG A 14 2.17 7.41 -8.26
C ARG A 14 0.81 6.77 -7.92
N LEU A 15 -0.10 7.64 -7.51
CA LEU A 15 -1.52 7.38 -7.34
C LEU A 15 -2.31 8.34 -8.23
N THR A 16 -2.97 7.81 -9.26
CA THR A 16 -3.85 8.61 -10.14
C THR A 16 -5.26 8.70 -9.54
N ASP A 17 -6.01 9.76 -9.87
CA ASP A 17 -7.42 9.89 -9.46
C ASP A 17 -8.28 8.70 -9.89
N GLU A 18 -8.03 8.14 -11.08
CA GLU A 18 -8.73 6.95 -11.57
C GLU A 18 -8.47 5.75 -10.65
N ARG A 19 -7.21 5.53 -10.25
CA ARG A 19 -6.85 4.45 -9.33
C ARG A 19 -7.37 4.70 -7.93
N TRP A 20 -7.33 5.94 -7.46
CA TRP A 20 -7.94 6.32 -6.19
C TRP A 20 -9.45 6.02 -6.21
N GLY A 21 -10.15 6.44 -7.26
CA GLY A 21 -11.56 6.12 -7.50
C GLY A 21 -11.85 4.62 -7.47
N HIS A 22 -11.01 3.81 -8.10
CA HIS A 22 -11.16 2.35 -8.07
C HIS A 22 -10.94 1.76 -6.68
N ILE A 23 -9.97 2.27 -5.92
CA ILE A 23 -9.69 1.85 -4.54
C ILE A 23 -10.89 2.17 -3.65
N ILE A 24 -11.39 3.42 -3.66
CA ILE A 24 -12.50 3.83 -2.80
C ILE A 24 -13.81 3.12 -3.17
N ASN A 25 -14.04 2.81 -4.45
CA ASN A 25 -15.21 2.06 -4.88
C ASN A 25 -15.21 0.62 -4.32
N LYS A 26 -14.05 -0.01 -4.23
CA LYS A 26 -13.89 -1.35 -3.65
C LYS A 26 -13.77 -1.33 -2.12
N HIS A 27 -13.20 -0.26 -1.59
CA HIS A 27 -12.86 -0.08 -0.17
C HIS A 27 -13.34 1.31 0.30
N PRO A 28 -14.65 1.51 0.49
CA PRO A 28 -15.21 2.81 0.88
C PRO A 28 -14.70 3.31 2.23
N ASP A 29 -14.20 2.41 3.08
CA ASP A 29 -13.56 2.73 4.35
C ASP A 29 -12.25 3.51 4.22
N LEU A 30 -11.71 3.63 3.00
CA LEU A 30 -10.54 4.44 2.67
C LEU A 30 -10.86 5.83 2.10
N ALA A 31 -12.12 6.20 1.85
CA ALA A 31 -12.47 7.39 1.07
C ALA A 31 -11.87 8.73 1.56
N ASN A 32 -11.52 8.83 2.84
CA ASN A 32 -10.87 10.01 3.45
C ASN A 32 -9.48 9.71 4.02
N ARG A 33 -8.81 8.69 3.48
CA ARG A 33 -7.58 8.11 4.05
C ARG A 33 -6.42 8.06 3.05
N GLN A 34 -6.45 8.95 2.06
CA GLN A 34 -5.45 8.99 0.99
C GLN A 34 -4.06 9.30 1.54
N LEU A 35 -3.97 10.22 2.51
CA LEU A 35 -2.71 10.58 3.16
C LEU A 35 -2.10 9.37 3.88
N GLU A 36 -2.90 8.63 4.65
CA GLU A 36 -2.45 7.43 5.36
C GLU A 36 -2.00 6.32 4.40
N LEU A 37 -2.64 6.21 3.24
CA LEU A 37 -2.23 5.30 2.18
C LEU A 37 -0.86 5.68 1.60
N LEU A 38 -0.65 6.95 1.28
CA LEU A 38 0.64 7.43 0.77
C LEU A 38 1.74 7.31 1.82
N GLN A 39 1.43 7.61 3.09
CA GLN A 39 2.36 7.45 4.21
C GLN A 39 2.74 5.99 4.43
N ALA A 40 1.80 5.04 4.26
CA ALA A 40 2.11 3.62 4.39
C ALA A 40 3.16 3.14 3.37
N ILE A 41 3.32 3.82 2.23
CA ILE A 41 4.38 3.53 1.25
C ILE A 41 5.72 4.12 1.68
N THR A 42 5.74 5.35 2.21
CA THR A 42 6.95 6.03 2.67
C THR A 42 7.53 5.40 3.93
N GLU A 43 6.65 5.12 4.89
CA GLU A 43 6.97 4.64 6.22
C GLU A 43 6.12 3.41 6.58
N PRO A 44 6.29 2.28 5.86
CA PRO A 44 5.61 1.05 6.24
C PRO A 44 6.14 0.55 7.59
N ASN A 45 5.33 -0.22 8.31
CA ASN A 45 5.82 -1.06 9.39
C ASN A 45 6.53 -2.31 8.85
N ARG A 46 6.01 -2.87 7.74
CA ARG A 46 6.55 -4.08 7.07
C ARG A 46 6.27 -4.00 5.56
N ILE A 47 7.13 -4.63 4.76
CA ILE A 47 6.91 -4.90 3.35
C ILE A 47 6.91 -6.40 3.13
N LEU A 48 5.85 -6.92 2.52
CA LEU A 48 5.74 -8.34 2.17
C LEU A 48 5.72 -8.52 0.65
N GLU A 49 6.09 -9.72 0.22
CA GLU A 49 5.94 -10.16 -1.16
C GLU A 49 4.46 -10.40 -1.49
N GLY A 50 4.06 -9.81 -2.61
CA GLY A 50 2.79 -9.99 -3.26
C GLY A 50 2.63 -11.32 -3.98
N SER A 51 1.56 -11.44 -4.77
CA SER A 51 1.32 -12.66 -5.55
C SER A 51 1.99 -12.66 -6.92
N GLU A 52 2.07 -11.50 -7.58
CA GLU A 52 2.60 -11.35 -8.93
C GLU A 52 3.45 -10.08 -8.99
N GLN A 53 4.58 -10.06 -8.28
CA GLN A 53 5.58 -8.96 -8.25
C GLN A 53 5.15 -7.64 -7.58
N GLU A 54 3.97 -7.59 -6.97
CA GLU A 54 3.61 -6.45 -6.12
C GLU A 54 4.34 -6.53 -4.76
N LEU A 55 4.63 -5.36 -4.20
CA LEU A 55 5.05 -5.17 -2.83
C LEU A 55 3.81 -4.81 -2.01
N LEU A 56 3.71 -5.38 -0.82
CA LEU A 56 2.65 -5.08 0.14
C LEU A 56 3.22 -4.27 1.29
N ALA A 57 3.06 -2.95 1.23
CA ALA A 57 3.32 -2.08 2.36
C ALA A 57 2.22 -2.24 3.41
N ILE A 58 2.63 -2.56 4.64
CA ILE A 58 1.72 -2.77 5.76
C ILE A 58 2.00 -1.69 6.80
N SER A 59 0.95 -0.97 7.19
CA SER A 59 0.99 0.00 8.28
C SER A 59 -0.11 -0.29 9.30
N GLU A 60 0.18 -0.18 10.60
CA GLU A 60 -0.85 -0.28 11.63
C GLU A 60 -1.74 0.96 11.59
N PHE A 61 -3.01 0.76 11.31
CA PHE A 61 -3.97 1.86 11.19
C PHE A 61 -4.61 2.19 12.55
N THR A 62 -4.98 1.14 13.28
CA THR A 62 -5.42 1.19 14.68
C THR A 62 -5.02 -0.13 15.33
N PRO A 63 -4.90 -0.25 16.66
CA PRO A 63 -4.52 -1.51 17.31
C PRO A 63 -5.26 -2.74 16.75
N GLY A 64 -4.51 -3.64 16.10
CA GLY A 64 -5.06 -4.88 15.50
C GLY A 64 -5.80 -4.72 14.16
N LYS A 65 -5.79 -3.53 13.54
CA LYS A 65 -6.29 -3.25 12.19
C LYS A 65 -5.16 -2.64 11.36
N TRP A 66 -4.92 -3.24 10.20
CA TRP A 66 -3.77 -2.95 9.35
C TRP A 66 -4.25 -2.38 8.03
N LEU A 67 -3.57 -1.35 7.55
CA LEU A 67 -3.63 -0.87 6.18
C LEU A 67 -2.62 -1.63 5.35
N VAL A 68 -3.09 -2.22 4.26
CA VAL A 68 -2.27 -2.91 3.28
C VAL A 68 -2.37 -2.15 1.97
N VAL A 69 -1.23 -1.72 1.46
CA VAL A 69 -1.11 -1.03 0.17
C VAL A 69 -0.30 -1.90 -0.76
N ALA A 70 -0.93 -2.36 -1.84
CA ALA A 70 -0.28 -3.13 -2.89
C ALA A 70 0.21 -2.16 -3.98
N TYR A 71 1.50 -2.18 -4.25
CA TYR A 71 2.15 -1.33 -5.25
C TYR A 71 3.23 -2.10 -5.99
N ARG A 72 3.62 -1.60 -7.16
CA ARG A 72 4.77 -2.12 -7.91
C ARG A 72 5.82 -1.04 -8.06
N GLU A 73 7.06 -1.45 -7.99
CA GLU A 73 8.25 -0.64 -8.27
C GLU A 73 8.87 -1.10 -9.60
N PHE A 74 9.32 -0.13 -10.38
CA PHE A 74 10.25 -0.27 -11.49
C PHE A 74 11.52 0.54 -11.17
N GLU A 75 12.43 0.69 -12.13
CA GLU A 75 13.72 1.36 -11.90
C GLU A 75 13.57 2.82 -11.45
N ASP A 76 12.61 3.56 -12.02
CA ASP A 76 12.43 5.00 -11.82
C ASP A 76 10.96 5.44 -11.69
N ASP A 77 10.01 4.51 -11.78
CA ASP A 77 8.56 4.75 -11.57
C ASP A 77 7.95 3.58 -10.79
N GLY A 78 6.75 3.80 -10.27
CA GLY A 78 5.98 2.78 -9.59
C GLY A 78 4.56 3.24 -9.41
N PHE A 79 3.63 2.32 -9.19
CA PHE A 79 2.23 2.70 -9.05
C PHE A 79 1.50 1.86 -8.03
N ILE A 80 0.46 2.47 -7.46
CA ILE A 80 -0.44 1.80 -6.52
C ILE A 80 -1.46 0.98 -7.30
N ILE A 81 -1.55 -0.31 -6.97
CA ILE A 81 -2.51 -1.24 -7.57
C ILE A 81 -3.84 -1.17 -6.82
N THR A 82 -3.79 -1.36 -5.50
CA THR A 82 -4.95 -1.33 -4.61
C THR A 82 -4.53 -1.09 -3.16
N ALA A 83 -5.48 -0.75 -2.29
CA ALA A 83 -5.28 -0.73 -0.85
C ALA A 83 -6.53 -1.20 -0.12
N TYR A 84 -6.37 -1.77 1.07
CA TYR A 84 -7.49 -2.21 1.90
C TYR A 84 -7.12 -2.29 3.37
N LEU A 85 -8.13 -2.23 4.24
CA LEU A 85 -7.95 -2.48 5.67
C LEU A 85 -8.26 -3.94 6.03
N THR A 86 -7.49 -4.52 6.95
CA THR A 86 -7.73 -5.89 7.44
C THR A 86 -7.33 -6.07 8.90
N ARG A 87 -8.05 -6.94 9.60
CA ARG A 87 -7.63 -7.45 10.93
C ARG A 87 -6.97 -8.84 10.85
N LYS A 88 -6.93 -9.44 9.65
CA LYS A 88 -6.49 -10.83 9.43
C LYS A 88 -4.97 -10.94 9.28
N ILE A 89 -4.22 -10.54 10.31
CA ILE A 89 -2.74 -10.54 10.30
C ILE A 89 -2.14 -11.92 10.01
N ARG A 90 -2.81 -13.02 10.41
CA ARG A 90 -2.34 -14.38 10.14
C ARG A 90 -2.15 -14.68 8.65
N SER A 91 -2.99 -14.12 7.78
CA SER A 91 -2.87 -14.30 6.33
C SER A 91 -1.67 -13.54 5.76
N LEU A 92 -1.39 -12.36 6.30
CA LEU A 92 -0.22 -11.55 5.93
C LEU A 92 1.07 -12.25 6.38
N ASN A 93 1.11 -12.79 7.60
CA ASN A 93 2.29 -13.47 8.15
C ASN A 93 2.71 -14.75 7.41
N ARG A 94 1.88 -15.29 6.51
CA ARG A 94 2.23 -16.44 5.66
C ARG A 94 3.03 -16.03 4.41
N ARG A 95 3.02 -14.75 4.06
CA ARG A 95 3.76 -14.22 2.92
C ARG A 95 5.22 -13.99 3.31
N ARG A 96 6.11 -14.07 2.34
CA ARG A 96 7.52 -13.74 2.53
C ARG A 96 7.64 -12.27 2.93
N GLN A 97 8.35 -12.00 4.02
CA GLN A 97 8.70 -10.64 4.41
C GLN A 97 9.94 -10.19 3.65
N LEU A 98 9.87 -9.00 3.07
CA LEU A 98 10.96 -8.36 2.34
C LEU A 98 11.61 -7.25 3.18
N TRP A 99 10.84 -6.62 4.07
CA TRP A 99 11.32 -5.58 4.98
C TRP A 99 10.44 -5.46 6.25
N PRO A 100 10.98 -5.04 7.42
CA PRO A 100 12.41 -5.06 7.71
C PRO A 100 12.99 -6.46 7.55
#